data_AF-A0A962JMV1-F1
#
_entry.id   AF-A0A962JMV1-F1
#
_cell.length_a   1.000
_cell.length_b   1.000
_cell.length_c   1.000
_cell.angle_alpha   90.00
_cell.angle_beta   90.00
_cell.angle_gamma   90.00
#
_symmetry.space_group_name_H-M   'P 1'
#
loop_
_entity.id
_entity.type
_entity.pdbx_description
1 polymer ?
#
loop_
_entity_poly.entity_id
_entity_poly.type
_entity_poly.pdbx_seq_one_letter_code
_entity_poly.pdbx_strand_id
1 'polypeptide(L)'
;ESLVIDCEANSTESVSFKSYNRDQIANLNREGVVEQLVASGLWTAIRTRPFSKVPNPETIPSAIFVNAMDSNPLAADPQIVIKQQQEAFEDGLALVSKLADKFYVCKAANAQFSTGKFNAHEFSGVHPAGLVGTHIHFLHPASASRSVWHLNYQDVIAIGKLFATGELDSTRIIALAGAGVKQPRLVKTLLGASLTDMTTGELSGSDNRIISGSV
;
A
#
# COMPACT_ATOMS: atom_id res chain seq x y z
N GLU A 1 21.89 1.47 6.55
CA GLU A 1 21.73 1.96 7.93
C GLU A 1 20.25 2.03 8.24
N SER A 2 19.85 1.81 9.50
CA SER A 2 18.46 1.87 9.96
C SER A 2 18.36 2.76 11.19
N LEU A 3 17.32 3.58 11.27
CA LEU A 3 16.95 4.30 12.48
C LEU A 3 15.94 3.46 13.25
N VAL A 4 16.29 3.06 14.47
CA VAL A 4 15.41 2.26 15.35
C VAL A 4 14.72 3.22 16.31
N ILE A 5 13.39 3.12 16.37
CA ILE A 5 12.56 3.87 17.31
C ILE A 5 12.05 2.88 18.35
N ASP A 6 12.37 3.13 19.62
CA ASP A 6 11.80 2.36 20.72
C ASP A 6 10.38 2.86 20.99
N CYS A 7 9.41 1.94 20.95
CA CYS A 7 8.01 2.29 21.12
C CYS A 7 7.62 2.19 22.60
N GLU A 8 7.33 3.34 23.21
CA GLU A 8 6.74 3.35 24.55
C GLU A 8 5.36 2.70 24.54
N ALA A 9 5.18 1.67 25.38
CA ALA A 9 3.92 0.95 25.48
C ALA A 9 2.78 1.90 25.89
N ASN A 10 1.69 1.89 25.11
CA ASN A 10 0.49 2.72 25.29
C ASN A 10 0.67 4.23 25.02
N SER A 11 1.80 4.67 24.45
CA SER A 11 1.88 6.04 23.94
C SER A 11 0.88 6.24 22.80
N THR A 12 0.17 7.37 22.85
CA THR A 12 -0.78 7.81 21.83
C THR A 12 -0.36 9.14 21.21
N GLU A 13 0.85 9.61 21.54
CA GLU A 13 1.38 10.85 20.99
C GLU A 13 1.57 10.70 19.48
N SER A 14 0.97 11.64 18.74
CA SER A 14 1.07 11.67 17.28
C SER A 14 0.97 13.10 16.79
N VAL A 15 1.60 13.38 15.65
CA VAL A 15 1.37 14.62 14.93
C VAL A 15 0.02 14.51 14.22
N SER A 16 -0.88 15.45 14.50
CA SER A 16 -2.17 15.54 13.82
C SER A 16 -2.07 16.34 12.52
N PHE A 17 -2.85 15.93 11.54
CA PHE A 17 -3.00 16.54 10.23
C PHE A 17 -4.45 17.00 10.04
N LYS A 18 -4.71 17.68 8.92
CA LYS A 18 -6.06 18.12 8.59
C LYS A 18 -6.93 16.91 8.21
N SER A 19 -8.10 16.81 8.82
CA SER A 19 -9.12 15.84 8.46
C SER A 19 -10.17 16.44 7.52
N TYR A 20 -10.78 15.58 6.73
CA TYR A 20 -11.75 15.91 5.70
C TYR A 20 -12.87 14.87 5.73
N ASN A 21 -14.11 15.33 5.63
CA ASN A 21 -15.22 14.42 5.35
C ASN A 21 -15.19 13.96 3.88
N ARG A 22 -16.00 12.96 3.52
CA ARG A 22 -15.97 12.37 2.16
C ARG A 22 -16.25 13.38 1.03
N ASP A 23 -17.16 14.33 1.25
CA ASP A 23 -17.44 15.37 0.25
C ASP A 23 -16.24 16.29 0.03
N GLN A 24 -15.52 16.62 1.11
CA GLN A 24 -14.29 17.39 1.05
C GLN A 24 -13.16 16.60 0.38
N ILE A 25 -13.01 15.30 0.69
CA ILE A 25 -12.06 14.40 0.02
C ILE A 25 -12.31 14.39 -1.49
N ALA A 26 -13.57 14.22 -1.91
CA ALA A 26 -13.97 14.20 -3.30
C ALA A 26 -13.60 15.50 -4.05
N ASN A 27 -13.63 16.64 -3.36
CA ASN A 27 -13.36 17.97 -3.93
C ASN A 27 -11.94 18.51 -3.71
N LEU A 28 -11.08 17.80 -2.97
CA LEU A 28 -9.70 18.25 -2.74
C LEU A 28 -8.91 18.37 -4.06
N ASN A 29 -8.07 19.39 -4.21
CA ASN A 29 -7.20 19.51 -5.38
C ASN A 29 -5.91 18.67 -5.21
N ARG A 30 -5.15 18.53 -6.30
CA ARG A 30 -3.88 17.79 -6.28
C ARG A 30 -2.91 18.39 -5.26
N GLU A 31 -2.83 19.71 -5.18
CA GLU A 31 -1.90 20.43 -4.33
C GLU A 31 -2.10 20.07 -2.86
N GLY A 32 -3.35 20.12 -2.36
CA GLY A 32 -3.67 19.75 -0.99
C GLY A 32 -3.42 18.26 -0.68
N VAL A 33 -3.62 17.38 -1.66
CA VAL A 33 -3.26 15.96 -1.51
C VAL A 33 -1.74 15.80 -1.35
N VAL A 34 -0.97 16.44 -2.23
CA VAL A 34 0.50 16.35 -2.22
C VAL A 34 1.07 16.93 -0.92
N GLU A 35 0.61 18.11 -0.51
CA GLU A 35 1.07 18.80 0.71
C GLU A 35 0.96 17.90 1.94
N GLN A 36 -0.21 17.32 2.18
CA GLN A 36 -0.44 16.49 3.37
C GLN A 36 0.25 15.13 3.28
N LEU A 37 0.37 14.52 2.09
CA LEU A 37 1.15 13.29 1.92
C LEU A 37 2.65 13.52 2.19
N VAL A 38 3.19 14.67 1.78
CA VAL A 38 4.60 15.02 2.04
C VAL A 38 4.80 15.32 3.53
N ALA A 39 3.94 16.14 4.14
CA ALA A 39 4.02 16.50 5.55
C ALA A 39 3.90 15.28 6.49
N SER A 40 3.08 14.30 6.13
CA SER A 40 2.91 13.05 6.89
C SER A 40 3.97 11.98 6.62
N GLY A 41 4.79 12.14 5.58
CA GLY A 41 5.73 11.13 5.11
C GLY A 41 5.12 9.99 4.28
N LEU A 42 3.78 9.91 4.15
CA LEU A 42 3.13 8.88 3.31
C LEU A 42 3.41 9.02 1.82
N TRP A 43 3.91 10.17 1.36
CA TRP A 43 4.39 10.35 -0.02
C TRP A 43 5.41 9.28 -0.43
N THR A 44 6.19 8.79 0.53
CA THR A 44 7.21 7.75 0.31
C THR A 44 6.66 6.37 -0.08
N ALA A 45 5.36 6.12 0.14
CA ALA A 45 4.69 4.91 -0.32
C ALA A 45 4.57 4.85 -1.86
N ILE A 46 4.61 6.01 -2.51
CA ILE A 46 4.52 6.12 -3.97
C ILE A 46 5.90 5.88 -4.57
N ARG A 47 5.96 5.01 -5.59
CA ARG A 47 7.19 4.69 -6.30
C ARG A 47 7.05 4.91 -7.80
N THR A 48 8.09 5.42 -8.40
CA THR A 48 8.20 5.61 -9.85
C THR A 48 8.53 4.29 -10.57
N ARG A 49 8.14 4.16 -11.83
CA ARG A 49 8.76 3.24 -12.79
C ARG A 49 9.29 4.06 -13.96
N PRO A 50 10.46 3.72 -14.51
CA PRO A 50 11.17 2.45 -14.31
C PRO A 50 12.06 2.35 -13.06
N PHE A 51 12.43 3.45 -12.40
CA PHE A 51 13.55 3.49 -11.45
C PHE A 51 13.22 3.17 -9.98
N SER A 52 11.95 2.97 -9.61
CA SER A 52 11.52 2.64 -8.24
C SER A 52 12.00 3.62 -7.16
N LYS A 53 12.08 4.91 -7.52
CA LYS A 53 12.39 6.02 -6.61
C LYS A 53 11.10 6.66 -6.10
N VAL A 54 11.16 7.29 -4.92
CA VAL A 54 10.12 8.23 -4.46
C VAL A 54 10.01 9.36 -5.50
N PRO A 55 8.81 9.71 -5.98
CA PRO A 55 8.67 10.75 -6.99
C PRO A 55 8.95 12.15 -6.43
N ASN A 56 9.42 13.05 -7.30
CA ASN A 56 9.44 14.47 -6.98
C ASN A 56 7.97 14.98 -6.89
N PRO A 57 7.53 15.56 -5.75
CA PRO A 57 6.18 16.11 -5.59
C PRO A 57 5.74 17.11 -6.66
N GLU A 58 6.68 17.82 -7.27
CA GLU A 58 6.45 18.81 -8.33
C GLU A 58 6.19 18.18 -9.70
N THR A 59 6.45 16.88 -9.86
CA THR A 59 6.27 16.17 -11.13
C THR A 59 4.90 15.48 -11.21
N ILE A 60 4.42 15.24 -12.42
CA ILE A 60 3.17 14.52 -12.69
C ILE A 60 3.51 13.28 -13.52
N PRO A 61 3.06 12.07 -13.11
CA PRO A 61 3.32 10.88 -13.90
C PRO A 61 2.37 10.80 -15.10
N SER A 62 2.77 10.03 -16.10
CA SER A 62 1.88 9.70 -17.23
C SER A 62 0.68 8.83 -16.82
N ALA A 63 0.82 8.07 -15.74
CA ALA A 63 -0.23 7.27 -15.11
C ALA A 63 0.16 6.88 -13.68
N ILE A 64 -0.82 6.58 -12.83
CA ILE A 64 -0.59 5.96 -11.52
C ILE A 64 -1.37 4.65 -11.37
N PHE A 65 -0.72 3.66 -10.77
CA PHE A 65 -1.23 2.29 -10.60
C PHE A 65 -1.40 1.93 -9.13
N VAL A 66 -2.59 1.49 -8.76
CA VAL A 66 -2.86 0.84 -7.47
C VAL A 66 -2.84 -0.67 -7.68
N ASN A 67 -1.89 -1.36 -7.03
CA ASN A 67 -1.86 -2.81 -7.01
C ASN A 67 -2.66 -3.36 -5.83
N ALA A 68 -3.83 -3.93 -6.12
CA ALA A 68 -4.74 -4.57 -5.16
C ALA A 68 -4.86 -6.08 -5.41
N MET A 69 -3.75 -6.69 -5.83
CA MET A 69 -3.54 -8.14 -5.90
C MET A 69 -2.12 -8.49 -5.51
N ASP A 70 -1.93 -9.70 -4.99
CA ASP A 70 -0.60 -10.26 -4.78
C ASP A 70 -0.60 -11.71 -5.23
N SER A 71 0.38 -12.07 -6.06
CA SER A 71 0.55 -13.43 -6.59
C SER A 71 1.83 -14.08 -6.08
N ASN A 72 2.61 -13.40 -5.23
CA ASN A 72 3.76 -14.01 -4.60
C ASN A 72 3.31 -15.21 -3.76
N PRO A 73 4.11 -16.29 -3.70
CA PRO A 73 3.83 -17.40 -2.80
C PRO A 73 3.67 -16.90 -1.36
N LEU A 74 2.66 -17.45 -0.66
CA LEU A 74 2.39 -17.16 0.75
C LEU A 74 1.99 -15.69 1.07
N ALA A 75 1.68 -14.89 0.05
CA ALA A 75 1.21 -13.51 0.26
C ALA A 75 -0.15 -13.46 0.94
N ALA A 76 -0.41 -12.35 1.64
CA ALA A 76 -1.75 -12.04 2.14
C ALA A 76 -2.68 -11.74 0.97
N ASP A 77 -3.88 -12.33 0.95
CA ASP A 77 -4.91 -11.98 -0.02
C ASP A 77 -5.41 -10.54 0.25
N PRO A 78 -5.18 -9.57 -0.67
CA PRO A 78 -5.60 -8.19 -0.48
C PRO A 78 -7.09 -8.04 -0.25
N GLN A 79 -7.92 -8.93 -0.81
CA GLN A 79 -9.37 -8.87 -0.63
C GLN A 79 -9.77 -8.94 0.86
N ILE A 80 -9.10 -9.77 1.65
CA ILE A 80 -9.40 -9.95 3.08
C ILE A 80 -9.19 -8.63 3.83
N VAL A 81 -8.12 -7.91 3.50
CA VAL A 81 -7.76 -6.65 4.16
C VAL A 81 -8.64 -5.50 3.66
N ILE A 82 -8.85 -5.40 2.35
CA ILE A 82 -9.65 -4.33 1.74
C ILE A 82 -11.10 -4.40 2.23
N LYS A 83 -11.71 -5.58 2.31
CA LYS A 83 -13.09 -5.73 2.80
C LYS A 83 -13.30 -5.19 4.22
N GLN A 84 -12.27 -5.26 5.08
CA GLN A 84 -12.32 -4.71 6.44
C GLN A 84 -12.10 -3.19 6.49
N GLN A 85 -11.61 -2.61 5.39
CA GLN A 85 -11.22 -1.20 5.29
C GLN A 85 -11.81 -0.57 4.02
N GLN A 86 -13.02 -1.01 3.63
CA GLN A 86 -13.62 -0.71 2.32
C GLN A 86 -13.76 0.79 2.08
N GLU A 87 -14.26 1.52 3.08
CA GLU A 87 -14.40 2.98 3.03
C GLU A 87 -13.04 3.68 2.88
N ALA A 88 -12.09 3.36 3.75
CA ALA A 88 -10.75 3.94 3.68
C ALA A 88 -10.03 3.62 2.36
N PHE A 89 -10.27 2.43 1.79
CA PHE A 89 -9.74 2.09 0.48
C PHE A 89 -10.35 2.97 -0.61
N GLU A 90 -11.67 3.15 -0.64
CA GLU A 90 -12.34 4.01 -1.64
C GLU A 90 -11.96 5.49 -1.52
N ASP A 91 -11.87 6.02 -0.31
CA ASP A 91 -11.39 7.39 -0.05
C ASP A 91 -9.94 7.55 -0.50
N GLY A 92 -9.09 6.55 -0.21
CA GLY A 92 -7.72 6.47 -0.69
C GLY A 92 -7.63 6.49 -2.20
N LEU A 93 -8.45 5.69 -2.90
CA LEU A 93 -8.49 5.69 -4.38
C LEU A 93 -8.88 7.07 -4.92
N ALA A 94 -9.87 7.73 -4.29
CA ALA A 94 -10.31 9.06 -4.68
C ALA A 94 -9.18 10.10 -4.55
N LEU A 95 -8.39 10.03 -3.48
CA LEU A 95 -7.24 10.91 -3.26
C LEU A 95 -6.12 10.64 -4.26
N VAL A 96 -5.73 9.38 -4.41
CA VAL A 96 -4.64 8.97 -5.32
C VAL A 96 -4.98 9.28 -6.77
N SER A 97 -6.24 9.17 -7.18
CA SER A 97 -6.68 9.51 -8.55
C SER A 97 -6.46 10.98 -8.93
N LYS A 98 -6.24 11.88 -7.95
CA LYS A 98 -5.96 13.30 -8.20
C LYS A 98 -4.49 13.57 -8.54
N LEU A 99 -3.61 12.57 -8.37
CA LEU A 99 -2.18 12.73 -8.58
C LEU A 99 -1.76 12.61 -10.06
N ALA A 100 -2.65 12.07 -10.91
CA ALA A 100 -2.39 11.83 -12.33
C ALA A 100 -3.70 11.79 -13.12
N ASP A 101 -3.66 12.16 -14.41
CA ASP A 101 -4.84 12.09 -15.28
C ASP A 101 -5.28 10.64 -15.56
N LYS A 102 -4.32 9.71 -15.66
CA LYS A 102 -4.57 8.29 -15.88
C LYS A 102 -4.39 7.51 -14.59
N PHE A 103 -5.44 6.80 -14.19
CA PHE A 103 -5.52 6.05 -12.95
C PHE A 103 -5.95 4.61 -13.22
N TYR A 104 -5.20 3.65 -12.70
CA TYR A 104 -5.46 2.22 -12.90
C TYR A 104 -5.50 1.49 -11.57
N VAL A 105 -6.62 0.81 -11.28
CA VAL A 105 -6.73 -0.13 -10.15
C VAL A 105 -6.61 -1.55 -10.68
N CYS A 106 -5.59 -2.30 -10.25
CA CYS A 106 -5.36 -3.67 -10.69
C CYS A 106 -5.77 -4.63 -9.58
N LYS A 107 -6.64 -5.60 -9.88
CA LYS A 107 -7.15 -6.58 -8.91
C LYS A 107 -7.12 -7.99 -9.48
N ALA A 108 -7.16 -8.99 -8.61
CA ALA A 108 -7.30 -10.37 -9.03
C ALA A 108 -8.69 -10.58 -9.66
N ALA A 109 -8.74 -11.41 -10.70
CA ALA A 109 -10.00 -11.83 -11.31
C ALA A 109 -10.92 -12.44 -10.23
N ASN A 110 -12.21 -12.08 -10.29
CA ASN A 110 -13.23 -12.48 -9.31
C ASN A 110 -13.05 -11.93 -7.89
N ALA A 111 -12.09 -11.01 -7.62
CA ALA A 111 -11.99 -10.41 -6.30
C ALA A 111 -13.26 -9.57 -5.98
N GLN A 112 -13.86 -9.81 -4.83
CA GLN A 112 -15.18 -9.29 -4.44
C GLN A 112 -15.08 -8.08 -3.50
N PHE A 113 -14.29 -7.07 -3.88
CA PHE A 113 -14.29 -5.76 -3.22
C PHE A 113 -14.61 -4.65 -4.23
N SER A 114 -15.23 -3.57 -3.73
CA SER A 114 -15.57 -2.40 -4.53
C SER A 114 -14.35 -1.50 -4.74
N THR A 115 -14.26 -0.89 -5.91
CA THR A 115 -13.30 0.17 -6.25
C THR A 115 -13.99 1.53 -6.35
N GLY A 116 -15.17 1.66 -5.73
CA GLY A 116 -16.02 2.84 -5.81
C GLY A 116 -16.42 3.13 -7.26
N LYS A 117 -16.19 4.37 -7.70
CA LYS A 117 -16.46 4.82 -9.07
C LYS A 117 -15.38 4.43 -10.09
N PHE A 118 -14.27 3.84 -9.65
CA PHE A 118 -13.14 3.55 -10.52
C PHE A 118 -13.29 2.17 -11.15
N ASN A 119 -13.05 2.08 -12.47
CA ASN A 119 -12.97 0.80 -13.16
C ASN A 119 -11.71 0.05 -12.73
N ALA A 120 -11.86 -1.23 -12.45
CA ALA A 120 -10.75 -2.11 -12.13
C ALA A 120 -10.31 -2.92 -13.35
N HIS A 121 -9.01 -3.18 -13.45
CA HIS A 121 -8.41 -4.09 -14.41
C HIS A 121 -8.13 -5.41 -13.72
N GLU A 122 -8.77 -6.47 -14.22
CA GLU A 122 -8.65 -7.80 -13.65
C GLU A 122 -7.52 -8.59 -14.30
N PHE A 123 -6.71 -9.24 -13.45
CA PHE A 123 -5.64 -10.13 -13.88
C PHE A 123 -5.81 -11.50 -13.23
N SER A 124 -5.41 -12.55 -13.95
CA SER A 124 -5.44 -13.93 -13.48
C SER A 124 -4.18 -14.68 -13.94
N GLY A 125 -3.97 -15.87 -13.38
CA GLY A 125 -2.80 -16.71 -13.67
C GLY A 125 -1.85 -16.84 -12.49
N VAL A 126 -0.80 -17.64 -12.70
CA VAL A 126 0.27 -17.84 -11.71
C VAL A 126 1.16 -16.60 -11.60
N HIS A 127 1.95 -16.51 -10.53
CA HIS A 127 3.01 -15.49 -10.42
C HIS A 127 3.83 -15.44 -11.73
N PRO A 128 4.05 -14.26 -12.35
CA PRO A 128 3.94 -12.90 -11.81
C PRO A 128 2.66 -12.10 -12.19
N ALA A 129 1.47 -12.72 -12.20
CA ALA A 129 0.22 -12.02 -12.54
C ALA A 129 -0.11 -10.80 -11.64
N GLY A 130 0.36 -10.80 -10.39
CA GLY A 130 0.12 -9.75 -9.40
C GLY A 130 1.23 -8.72 -9.26
N LEU A 131 2.24 -8.74 -10.14
CA LEU A 131 3.28 -7.72 -10.12
C LEU A 131 2.83 -6.46 -10.84
N VAL A 132 3.01 -5.32 -10.18
CA VAL A 132 2.73 -4.00 -10.78
C VAL A 132 3.49 -3.76 -12.09
N GLY A 133 4.68 -4.35 -12.26
CA GLY A 133 5.43 -4.26 -13.52
C GLY A 133 4.70 -4.95 -14.68
N THR A 134 4.07 -6.10 -14.42
CA THR A 134 3.21 -6.81 -15.38
C THR A 134 2.01 -5.94 -15.76
N HIS A 135 1.34 -5.34 -14.78
CA HIS A 135 0.20 -4.45 -15.02
C HIS A 135 0.57 -3.24 -15.87
N ILE A 136 1.68 -2.58 -15.52
CA ILE A 136 2.24 -1.45 -16.26
C ILE A 136 2.56 -1.87 -17.69
N HIS A 137 3.21 -3.02 -17.91
CA HIS A 137 3.56 -3.49 -19.24
C HIS A 137 2.33 -3.64 -20.16
N PHE A 138 1.23 -4.20 -19.66
CA PHE A 138 0.04 -4.43 -20.48
C PHE A 138 -0.86 -3.20 -20.64
N LEU A 139 -0.95 -2.33 -19.63
CA LEU A 139 -1.92 -1.23 -19.61
C LEU A 139 -1.31 0.13 -20.00
N HIS A 140 -0.11 0.43 -19.50
CA HIS A 140 0.55 1.72 -19.73
C HIS A 140 2.08 1.64 -19.58
N PRO A 141 2.80 1.02 -20.54
CA PRO A 141 4.20 0.64 -20.33
C PRO A 141 5.10 1.81 -19.95
N ALA A 142 5.87 1.71 -18.87
CA ALA A 142 6.85 2.75 -18.51
C ALA A 142 8.05 2.78 -19.48
N SER A 143 8.70 3.92 -19.63
CA SER A 143 9.98 4.06 -20.34
C SER A 143 10.84 5.15 -19.69
N ALA A 144 12.07 5.35 -20.17
CA ALA A 144 12.92 6.44 -19.70
C ALA A 144 12.29 7.83 -19.93
N SER A 145 11.45 7.98 -20.96
CA SER A 145 10.71 9.21 -21.28
C SER A 145 9.27 9.24 -20.75
N ARG A 146 8.77 8.11 -20.22
CA ARG A 146 7.40 7.96 -19.71
C ARG A 146 7.42 7.33 -18.31
N SER A 147 7.48 8.21 -17.32
CA SER A 147 7.39 7.81 -15.92
C SER A 147 5.96 7.53 -15.51
N VAL A 148 5.74 6.42 -14.81
CA VAL A 148 4.47 6.09 -14.15
C VAL A 148 4.72 5.92 -12.66
N TRP A 149 3.71 6.13 -11.84
CA TRP A 149 3.79 5.91 -10.41
C TRP A 149 2.99 4.69 -9.99
N HIS A 150 3.29 4.14 -8.83
CA HIS A 150 2.50 3.07 -8.25
C HIS A 150 2.61 2.99 -6.72
N LEU A 151 1.61 2.33 -6.12
CA LEU A 151 1.54 2.00 -4.70
C LEU A 151 0.67 0.76 -4.48
N ASN A 152 0.73 0.16 -3.29
CA ASN A 152 -0.07 -1.01 -2.93
C ASN A 152 -1.39 -0.61 -2.24
N TYR A 153 -2.30 -1.56 -2.10
CA TYR A 153 -3.61 -1.36 -1.48
C TYR A 153 -3.59 -0.96 0.00
N GLN A 154 -2.62 -1.42 0.82
CA GLN A 154 -2.54 -1.02 2.23
C GLN A 154 -2.10 0.43 2.38
N ASP A 155 -1.22 0.90 1.51
CA ASP A 155 -0.82 2.31 1.47
C ASP A 155 -1.97 3.18 0.99
N VAL A 156 -2.78 2.73 0.03
CA VAL A 156 -4.04 3.42 -0.35
C VAL A 156 -4.99 3.54 0.85
N ILE A 157 -5.17 2.47 1.62
CA ILE A 157 -5.98 2.49 2.84
C ILE A 157 -5.42 3.49 3.86
N ALA A 158 -4.10 3.50 4.08
CA ALA A 158 -3.45 4.44 4.99
C ALA A 158 -3.63 5.90 4.56
N ILE A 159 -3.57 6.17 3.25
CA ILE A 159 -3.87 7.50 2.69
C ILE A 159 -5.32 7.88 2.96
N GLY A 160 -6.29 7.00 2.69
CA GLY A 160 -7.70 7.29 2.98
C GLY A 160 -7.94 7.62 4.45
N LYS A 161 -7.35 6.83 5.36
CA LYS A 161 -7.43 7.10 6.81
C LYS A 161 -6.81 8.42 7.21
N LEU A 162 -5.61 8.72 6.72
CA LEU A 162 -4.91 9.98 7.03
C LEU A 162 -5.80 11.20 6.73
N PHE A 163 -6.47 11.22 5.57
CA PHE A 163 -7.33 12.33 5.21
C PHE A 163 -8.67 12.31 5.93
N ALA A 164 -9.22 11.14 6.26
CA ALA A 164 -10.48 11.03 6.99
C ALA A 164 -10.33 11.42 8.47
N THR A 165 -9.25 11.02 9.13
CA THR A 165 -9.06 11.19 10.58
C THR A 165 -8.06 12.29 10.93
N GLY A 166 -7.16 12.65 10.02
CA GLY A 166 -6.03 13.51 10.34
C GLY A 166 -4.91 12.78 11.09
N GLU A 167 -4.93 11.45 11.16
CA GLU A 167 -3.95 10.64 11.90
C GLU A 167 -3.21 9.67 10.99
N LEU A 168 -1.91 9.48 11.23
CA LEU A 168 -1.09 8.55 10.46
C LEU A 168 -1.33 7.09 10.91
N ASP A 169 -2.03 6.29 10.10
CA ASP A 169 -2.17 4.86 10.36
C ASP A 169 -0.96 4.06 9.85
N SER A 170 -0.08 3.68 10.78
CA SER A 170 1.08 2.84 10.52
C SER A 170 0.79 1.33 10.60
N THR A 171 -0.47 0.92 10.80
CA THR A 171 -0.88 -0.48 10.85
C THR A 171 -0.58 -1.19 9.54
N ARG A 172 -0.10 -2.44 9.60
CA ARG A 172 0.01 -3.36 8.48
C ARG A 172 -0.60 -4.71 8.82
N ILE A 173 -1.29 -5.32 7.85
CA ILE A 173 -1.71 -6.72 7.92
C ILE A 173 -0.78 -7.51 7.01
N ILE A 174 0.07 -8.36 7.58
CA ILE A 174 1.06 -9.13 6.81
C ILE A 174 0.79 -10.63 6.96
N ALA A 175 1.26 -11.43 5.99
CA ALA A 175 1.31 -12.87 6.14
C ALA A 175 2.57 -13.28 6.92
N LEU A 176 2.38 -13.92 8.07
CA LEU A 176 3.44 -14.66 8.74
C LEU A 176 3.33 -16.11 8.28
N ALA A 177 4.25 -16.52 7.39
CA ALA A 177 4.16 -17.80 6.70
C ALA A 177 5.55 -18.38 6.39
N GLY A 178 5.56 -19.64 5.94
CA GLY A 178 6.77 -20.40 5.63
C GLY A 178 6.81 -21.72 6.39
N ALA A 179 7.62 -22.67 5.93
CA ALA A 179 7.69 -24.02 6.51
C ALA A 179 8.13 -24.03 7.99
N GLY A 180 8.90 -23.03 8.41
CA GLY A 180 9.36 -22.88 9.79
C GLY A 180 8.34 -22.22 10.74
N VAL A 181 7.20 -21.72 10.26
CA VAL A 181 6.20 -21.02 11.08
C VAL A 181 5.24 -22.02 11.72
N LYS A 182 5.07 -21.96 13.04
CA LYS A 182 4.18 -22.86 13.80
C LYS A 182 2.71 -22.70 13.45
N GLN A 183 2.26 -21.46 13.32
CA GLN A 183 0.86 -21.11 13.06
C GLN A 183 0.76 -20.05 11.95
N PRO A 184 0.89 -20.45 10.67
CA PRO A 184 0.81 -19.51 9.55
C PRO A 184 -0.53 -18.78 9.51
N ARG A 185 -0.50 -17.45 9.47
CA ARG A 185 -1.70 -16.60 9.54
C ARG A 185 -1.43 -15.17 9.09
N LEU A 186 -2.49 -14.39 8.96
CA LEU A 186 -2.38 -12.93 8.88
C LEU A 186 -2.18 -12.35 10.28
N VAL A 187 -1.22 -11.45 10.42
CA VAL A 187 -0.94 -10.74 11.67
C VAL A 187 -1.05 -9.24 11.46
N LYS A 188 -1.64 -8.57 12.45
CA LYS A 188 -1.63 -7.10 12.54
C LYS A 188 -0.32 -6.66 13.20
N THR A 189 0.39 -5.75 12.56
CA THR A 189 1.66 -5.20 13.02
C THR A 189 1.78 -3.72 12.65
N LEU A 190 2.93 -3.11 12.88
CA LEU A 190 3.27 -1.75 12.47
C LEU A 190 4.28 -1.74 11.32
N LEU A 191 4.26 -0.67 10.53
CA LEU A 191 5.28 -0.41 9.51
C LEU A 191 6.66 -0.34 10.17
N GLY A 192 7.60 -1.13 9.66
CA GLY A 192 8.97 -1.19 10.21
C GLY A 192 9.13 -1.99 11.50
N ALA A 193 8.11 -2.76 11.92
CA ALA A 193 8.18 -3.61 13.10
C ALA A 193 9.39 -4.57 13.04
N SER A 194 10.01 -4.78 14.21
CA SER A 194 11.13 -5.70 14.39
C SER A 194 10.73 -7.12 14.05
N LEU A 195 11.31 -7.69 12.99
CA LEU A 195 11.02 -9.07 12.58
C LEU A 195 11.49 -10.09 13.62
N THR A 196 12.55 -9.78 14.36
CA THR A 196 13.06 -10.62 15.45
C THR A 196 12.02 -10.72 16.57
N ASP A 197 11.49 -9.58 17.01
CA ASP A 197 10.49 -9.56 18.09
C ASP A 197 9.18 -10.20 17.61
N MET A 198 8.75 -9.86 16.38
CA MET A 198 7.52 -10.41 15.78
C MET A 198 7.54 -11.93 15.61
N THR A 199 8.72 -12.54 15.47
CA THR A 199 8.85 -13.99 15.24
C THR A 199 9.23 -14.76 16.50
N THR A 200 9.38 -14.08 17.64
CA THR A 200 9.69 -14.71 18.93
C THR A 200 8.57 -15.67 19.33
N GLY A 201 8.91 -16.94 19.51
CA GLY A 201 7.95 -18.00 19.85
C GLY A 201 7.13 -18.53 18.67
N GLU A 202 7.17 -17.88 17.50
CA GLU A 202 6.39 -18.24 16.31
C GLU A 202 7.06 -19.31 15.43
N LEU A 203 8.37 -19.51 15.58
CA LEU A 203 9.19 -20.37 14.72
C LEU A 203 9.50 -21.74 15.34
N SER A 204 9.53 -22.76 14.49
CA SER A 204 9.95 -24.14 14.79
C SER A 204 11.42 -24.36 14.45
N GLY A 205 12.12 -25.17 15.24
CA GLY A 205 13.54 -25.44 15.04
C GLY A 205 14.44 -24.23 15.35
N SER A 206 15.73 -24.36 15.06
CA SER A 206 16.76 -23.37 15.40
C SER A 206 17.41 -22.70 14.19
N ASP A 207 17.17 -23.19 12.98
CA ASP A 207 17.77 -22.68 11.75
C ASP A 207 16.70 -22.14 10.81
N ASN A 208 16.31 -20.88 11.04
CA ASN A 208 15.30 -20.18 10.26
C ASN A 208 15.88 -18.92 9.63
N ARG A 209 15.61 -18.72 8.34
CA ARG A 209 15.86 -17.45 7.65
C ARG A 209 14.59 -16.63 7.61
N ILE A 210 14.59 -15.51 8.34
CA ILE A 210 13.48 -14.56 8.34
C ILE A 210 13.66 -13.58 7.17
N ILE A 211 12.59 -13.35 6.40
CA ILE A 211 12.62 -12.53 5.18
C ILE A 211 11.53 -11.45 5.28
N SER A 212 11.92 -10.20 5.02
CA SER A 212 10.98 -9.10 4.82
C SER A 212 10.51 -9.10 3.37
N GLY A 213 9.25 -9.49 3.13
CA GLY A 213 8.68 -9.63 1.79
C GLY A 213 8.63 -11.07 1.32
N SER A 214 8.59 -11.27 -0.01
CA SER A 214 8.51 -12.58 -0.64
C SER A 214 9.89 -13.10 -1.09
N VAL A 215 9.92 -14.37 -1.49
CA VAL A 215 11.04 -15.06 -2.16
C VAL A 215 10.68 -15.32 -3.62
#